data_AF-A0A182G6D8-F1
#
_entry.id   AF-A0A182G6D8-F1
#
_cell.length_a   1.000
_cell.length_b   1.000
_cell.length_c   1.000
_cell.angle_alpha   90.00
_cell.angle_beta   90.00
_cell.angle_gamma   90.00
#
_symmetry.space_group_name_H-M   'P 1'
#
loop_
_entity.id
_entity.type
_entity.pdbx_description
1 polymer ?
#
loop_
_entity_poly.entity_id
_entity_poly.type
_entity_poly.pdbx_seq_one_letter_code
_entity_poly.pdbx_strand_id
1 'polypeptide(L)'
;MDGNRFSLQKLNNNNYLTWKFKVELLLIREDLWRCVDPGVKKAGESNDAWIALDAKAQATIGLLIEDNQHGLIRAAPTAKAAWIAIQNHHQKATLIKSFAFEADLR
;
A
#
# COMPACT_ATOMS: atom_id res chain seq x y z
N MET A 1 15.00 -23.31 7.52
CA MET A 1 15.33 -21.89 7.76
C MET A 1 14.05 -21.21 8.18
N ASP A 2 13.84 -21.08 9.50
CA ASP A 2 12.66 -20.41 10.04
C ASP A 2 12.85 -18.90 9.92
N GLY A 3 12.66 -18.40 8.70
CA GLY A 3 12.76 -16.99 8.37
C GLY A 3 11.57 -16.25 8.95
N ASN A 4 11.69 -15.88 10.23
CA ASN A 4 10.86 -14.97 11.02
C ASN A 4 9.58 -14.49 10.28
N ARG A 5 8.49 -15.26 10.43
CA ARG A 5 7.16 -14.92 9.89
C ARG A 5 6.58 -13.77 10.70
N PHE A 6 6.95 -12.54 10.36
CA PHE A 6 6.30 -11.37 10.95
C PHE A 6 4.84 -11.33 10.50
N SER A 7 3.89 -11.46 11.43
CA SER A 7 2.47 -11.31 11.11
C SER A 7 2.16 -9.84 10.91
N LEU A 8 1.88 -9.45 9.66
CA LEU A 8 1.34 -8.16 9.33
C LEU A 8 -0.18 -8.22 9.49
N GLN A 9 -0.73 -7.37 10.36
CA GLN A 9 -2.17 -7.17 10.38
C GLN A 9 -2.60 -6.58 9.05
N LYS A 10 -3.62 -7.17 8.42
CA LYS A 10 -4.20 -6.64 7.18
C LYS A 10 -4.75 -5.23 7.40
N LEU A 11 -4.77 -4.43 6.34
CA LEU A 11 -5.31 -3.07 6.37
C LEU A 11 -6.81 -3.08 6.70
N ASN A 12 -7.20 -2.21 7.61
CA ASN A 12 -8.57 -1.83 7.90
C ASN A 12 -8.67 -0.34 8.19
N ASN A 13 -9.89 0.11 8.51
CA ASN A 13 -10.20 1.52 8.75
C ASN A 13 -9.48 2.15 9.96
N ASN A 14 -8.84 1.33 10.81
CA ASN A 14 -8.29 1.76 12.10
C ASN A 14 -6.77 1.66 12.20
N ASN A 15 -6.10 0.99 11.26
CA ASN A 15 -4.66 0.70 11.38
C ASN A 15 -3.79 1.28 10.24
N TYR A 16 -4.35 2.14 9.38
CA TYR A 16 -3.67 2.64 8.18
C TYR A 16 -2.22 3.13 8.39
N LEU A 17 -1.96 3.98 9.39
CA LEU A 17 -0.60 4.51 9.62
C LEU A 17 0.41 3.41 9.96
N THR A 18 0.00 2.45 10.81
CA THR A 18 0.85 1.31 11.19
C THR A 18 1.02 0.36 10.02
N TRP A 19 -0.06 0.08 9.29
CA TRP A 19 -0.04 -0.76 8.10
C TRP A 19 0.90 -0.19 7.04
N LYS A 20 0.76 1.11 6.72
CA LYS A 20 1.58 1.82 5.74
C LYS A 20 3.06 1.66 6.06
N PHE A 21 3.45 1.98 7.29
CA PHE A 21 4.86 1.88 7.71
C PHE A 21 5.40 0.46 7.58
N LYS A 22 4.66 -0.55 8.07
CA LYS A 22 5.15 -1.94 8.03
C LYS A 22 5.17 -2.54 6.62
N VAL A 23 4.21 -2.19 5.76
CA VAL A 23 4.18 -2.66 4.37
C VAL A 23 5.27 -1.99 3.53
N GLU A 24 5.55 -0.71 3.76
CA GLU A 24 6.71 -0.03 3.16
C GLU A 24 8.03 -0.74 3.51
N LEU A 25 8.25 -1.07 4.79
CA LEU A 25 9.43 -1.84 5.21
C LEU A 25 9.50 -3.23 4.56
N LEU A 26 8.36 -3.92 4.44
CA LEU A 26 8.30 -5.22 3.76
C LEU A 26 8.69 -5.08 2.28
N LEU A 27 8.13 -4.11 1.58
CA LEU A 27 8.41 -3.88 0.16
C LEU A 27 9.88 -3.47 -0.06
N ILE A 28 10.48 -2.71 0.86
CA ILE A 28 11.91 -2.39 0.83
C ILE A 28 12.75 -3.66 0.98
N ARG A 29 12.45 -4.50 1.98
CA ARG A 29 13.15 -5.76 2.24
C ARG A 29 13.11 -6.70 1.03
N GLU A 30 12.01 -6.71 0.29
CA GLU A 30 11.78 -7.59 -0.85
C GLU A 30 12.21 -6.96 -2.20
N ASP A 31 12.85 -5.77 -2.18
CA ASP A 31 13.22 -4.97 -3.37
C ASP A 31 12.03 -4.61 -4.30
N LEU A 32 10.84 -4.49 -3.72
CA LEU A 32 9.59 -4.16 -4.40
C LEU A 32 9.21 -2.68 -4.27
N TRP A 33 9.77 -1.95 -3.29
CA TRP A 33 9.38 -0.57 -3.02
C TRP A 33 9.55 0.36 -4.23
N ARG A 34 10.56 0.10 -5.07
CA ARG A 34 10.80 0.85 -6.31
C ARG A 34 9.65 0.85 -7.31
N CYS A 35 8.77 -0.17 -7.26
CA CYS A 35 7.55 -0.25 -8.07
C CYS A 35 6.42 0.65 -7.54
N VAL A 36 6.53 1.10 -6.28
CA VAL A 36 5.61 2.06 -5.65
C VAL A 36 6.19 3.47 -5.73
N ASP A 37 7.45 3.65 -5.33
CA ASP A 37 8.13 4.94 -5.32
C ASP A 37 9.59 4.78 -5.80
N PRO A 38 9.97 5.34 -6.97
CA PRO A 38 9.18 6.26 -7.80
C PRO A 38 8.06 5.56 -8.61
N GLY A 39 8.04 4.22 -8.68
CA GLY A 39 7.09 3.46 -9.49
C GLY A 39 7.27 3.69 -10.99
N VAL A 40 8.52 3.85 -11.41
CA VAL A 40 8.91 4.04 -12.80
C VAL A 40 10.01 3.06 -13.14
N LYS A 41 9.86 2.36 -14.27
CA LYS A 41 10.86 1.44 -14.80
C LYS A 41 12.16 2.18 -15.11
N LYS A 42 13.31 1.60 -14.74
CA LYS A 42 14.61 2.20 -15.07
C LYS A 42 14.91 2.07 -16.58
N ALA A 43 15.65 3.05 -17.12
CA ALA A 43 16.12 2.97 -18.50
C ALA A 43 17.03 1.74 -18.69
N GLY A 44 16.83 0.99 -19.79
CA GLY A 44 17.57 -0.24 -20.08
C GLY A 44 17.05 -1.50 -19.37
N GLU A 45 16.07 -1.39 -18.47
CA GLU A 45 15.46 -2.56 -17.83
C GLU A 45 14.46 -3.26 -18.75
N SER A 46 14.50 -4.60 -18.74
CA SER A 46 13.56 -5.45 -19.48
C SER A 46 12.12 -5.14 -19.08
N ASN A 47 11.24 -5.03 -20.08
CA ASN A 47 9.83 -4.76 -19.84
C ASN A 47 9.16 -5.90 -19.06
N ASP A 48 9.47 -7.14 -19.41
CA ASP A 48 8.86 -8.33 -18.78
C ASP A 48 9.31 -8.46 -17.32
N ALA A 49 10.58 -8.18 -17.03
CA ALA A 49 11.11 -8.19 -15.68
C ALA A 49 10.45 -7.10 -14.81
N TRP A 50 10.25 -5.91 -15.37
CA TRP A 50 9.54 -4.82 -14.69
C TRP A 50 8.07 -5.18 -14.40
N ILE A 51 7.35 -5.70 -15.41
CA ILE A 51 5.95 -6.12 -15.26
C ILE A 51 5.82 -7.18 -14.16
N ALA A 52 6.72 -8.17 -14.14
CA ALA A 52 6.71 -9.21 -13.12
C ALA A 52 6.94 -8.63 -11.70
N LEU A 53 7.85 -7.66 -11.56
CA LEU A 53 8.11 -7.00 -10.28
C LEU A 53 6.95 -6.12 -9.82
N ASP A 54 6.38 -5.32 -10.72
CA ASP A 54 5.21 -4.48 -10.41
C ASP A 54 3.99 -5.33 -10.03
N ALA A 55 3.74 -6.43 -10.76
CA ALA A 55 2.70 -7.39 -10.42
C ALA A 55 2.94 -8.05 -9.04
N LYS A 56 4.20 -8.41 -8.72
CA LYS A 56 4.56 -8.96 -7.40
C LYS A 56 4.32 -7.93 -6.28
N ALA A 57 4.71 -6.68 -6.49
CA ALA A 57 4.47 -5.59 -5.54
C ALA A 57 2.96 -5.36 -5.34
N GLN A 58 2.19 -5.30 -6.43
CA GLN A 58 0.74 -5.12 -6.39
C GLN A 58 0.04 -6.26 -5.66
N ALA A 59 0.40 -7.52 -5.97
CA ALA A 59 -0.13 -8.70 -5.29
C ALA A 59 0.19 -8.68 -3.80
N THR A 60 1.43 -8.31 -3.43
CA THR A 60 1.84 -8.20 -2.02
C THR A 60 0.99 -7.18 -1.27
N ILE A 61 0.74 -6.00 -1.85
CA ILE A 61 -0.15 -4.99 -1.28
C ILE A 61 -1.57 -5.56 -1.14
N GLY A 62 -2.12 -6.18 -2.19
CA GLY A 62 -3.49 -6.70 -2.20
C GLY A 62 -3.74 -7.87 -1.24
N LEU A 63 -2.71 -8.68 -0.94
CA LEU A 63 -2.80 -9.75 0.06
C LEU A 63 -2.75 -9.23 1.51
N LEU A 64 -2.26 -8.00 1.69
CA LEU A 64 -2.14 -7.35 3.00
C LEU A 64 -3.30 -6.40 3.30
N ILE A 65 -4.40 -6.45 2.54
CA ILE A 65 -5.62 -5.70 2.84
C ILE A 65 -6.78 -6.64 3.19
N GLU A 66 -7.70 -6.18 4.05
CA GLU A 66 -8.95 -6.89 4.33
C GLU A 66 -9.91 -6.82 3.14
N ASP A 67 -10.81 -7.81 3.05
CA ASP A 67 -11.65 -8.00 1.87
C ASP A 67 -12.58 -6.82 1.57
N ASN A 68 -13.01 -6.13 2.63
CA ASN A 68 -13.84 -4.92 2.53
C ASN A 68 -13.09 -3.72 1.91
N GLN A 69 -11.74 -3.77 1.83
CA GLN A 69 -10.91 -2.72 1.21
C GLN A 69 -10.52 -3.06 -0.23
N HIS A 70 -10.73 -4.29 -0.74
CA HIS A 70 -10.30 -4.67 -2.11
C HIS A 70 -10.93 -3.78 -3.19
N GLY A 71 -12.11 -3.23 -2.93
CA GLY A 71 -12.77 -2.26 -3.81
C GLY A 71 -11.91 -1.04 -4.13
N LEU A 72 -10.99 -0.64 -3.24
CA LEU A 72 -10.11 0.51 -3.44
C LEU A 72 -9.05 0.27 -4.52
N ILE A 73 -8.57 -0.97 -4.67
CA ILE A 73 -7.44 -1.29 -5.54
C ILE A 73 -7.81 -2.14 -6.75
N ARG A 74 -9.08 -2.58 -6.87
CA ARG A 74 -9.52 -3.48 -7.94
C ARG A 74 -9.29 -2.93 -9.35
N ALA A 75 -9.37 -1.60 -9.50
CA ALA A 75 -9.15 -0.92 -10.76
C ALA A 75 -7.73 -0.34 -10.91
N ALA A 76 -6.85 -0.54 -9.93
CA ALA A 76 -5.50 -0.02 -9.98
C ALA A 76 -4.65 -0.87 -10.97
N PRO A 77 -4.02 -0.26 -11.99
CA PRO A 77 -3.25 -1.02 -12.97
C PRO A 77 -1.81 -1.34 -12.54
N THR A 78 -1.31 -0.72 -11.46
CA THR A 78 0.08 -0.85 -10.99
C THR A 78 0.15 -0.87 -9.46
N ALA A 79 1.29 -1.30 -8.91
CA ALA A 79 1.53 -1.25 -7.47
C ALA A 79 1.46 0.19 -6.93
N LYS A 80 2.05 1.15 -7.65
CA LYS A 80 1.95 2.58 -7.32
C LYS A 80 0.50 3.08 -7.30
N ALA A 81 -0.31 2.73 -8.29
CA ALA A 81 -1.70 3.14 -8.34
C ALA A 81 -2.51 2.56 -7.17
N ALA A 82 -2.27 1.29 -6.83
CA ALA A 82 -2.92 0.64 -5.69
C ALA A 82 -2.54 1.33 -4.37
N TRP A 83 -1.25 1.63 -4.19
CA TRP A 83 -0.75 2.36 -3.02
C TRP A 83 -1.41 3.74 -2.89
N ILE A 84 -1.41 4.54 -3.95
CA ILE A 84 -2.01 5.88 -3.95
C ILE A 84 -3.52 5.83 -3.66
N ALA A 85 -4.25 4.84 -4.21
CA ALA A 85 -5.68 4.69 -3.95
C ALA A 85 -5.96 4.45 -2.45
N ILE A 86 -5.18 3.57 -1.82
CA ILE A 86 -5.23 3.32 -0.36
C ILE A 86 -4.88 4.60 0.42
N GLN A 87 -3.78 5.28 0.06
CA GLN A 87 -3.35 6.50 0.74
C GLN A 87 -4.43 7.59 0.71
N ASN A 88 -5.01 7.83 -0.47
CA ASN A 88 -6.04 8.82 -0.68
C ASN A 88 -7.31 8.50 0.13
N HIS A 89 -7.71 7.23 0.23
CA HIS A 89 -8.88 6.83 1.00
C HIS A 89 -8.69 7.12 2.50
N HIS A 90 -7.58 6.67 3.08
CA HIS A 90 -7.37 6.77 4.52
C HIS A 90 -6.88 8.15 4.99
N GLN A 91 -6.13 8.90 4.17
CA GLN A 91 -5.76 10.29 4.52
C GLN A 91 -6.96 11.22 4.53
N LYS A 92 -7.91 11.08 3.59
CA LYS A 92 -9.17 11.83 3.61
C LYS A 92 -9.95 11.55 4.89
N ALA A 93 -10.05 10.28 5.29
CA ALA A 93 -10.74 9.89 6.52
C ALA A 93 -10.10 10.49 7.78
N THR A 94 -8.75 10.54 7.86
CA THR A 94 -8.04 11.15 8.99
C THR A 94 -8.27 12.65 9.09
N LEU A 95 -8.26 13.37 7.96
CA LEU A 95 -8.54 14.81 7.92
C LEU A 95 -9.99 15.13 8.31
N ILE A 96 -10.96 14.35 7.85
CA ILE A 96 -12.37 14.57 8.22
C ILE A 96 -12.58 14.37 9.74
N LYS A 97 -11.93 13.36 10.33
CA LYS A 97 -12.01 13.11 11.78
C LYS A 97 -11.43 14.26 12.60
N SER A 98 -10.33 14.88 12.16
CA SER A 98 -9.77 16.03 12.87
C SER A 98 -10.68 17.24 12.83
N PHE A 99 -11.30 17.54 11.67
CA PHE A 99 -12.24 18.66 11.55
C PHE A 99 -13.53 18.46 12.36
N ALA A 100 -14.07 17.23 12.39
CA ALA A 100 -15.27 16.94 13.18
C ALA A 100 -15.02 17.11 14.69
N PHE A 101 -13.87 16.64 15.18
CA PHE A 101 -13.48 16.81 16.58
C PHE A 101 -13.32 18.28 16.98
N GLU A 102 -12.78 19.12 16.09
CA GLU A 102 -12.64 20.57 16.34
C GLU A 102 -13.98 21.33 16.32
N ALA A 103 -14.97 20.85 15.57
CA ALA A 103 -16.30 21.46 15.49
C ALA A 103 -17.17 21.15 16.72
N ASP A 104 -17.05 19.95 17.30
CA ASP A 104 -17.79 19.56 18.52
C ASP A 104 -17.26 20.23 19.80
N LEU A 105 -16.09 20.88 19.74
CA LEU A 105 -15.47 21.60 20.86
C LEU A 105 -15.78 23.11 20.88
N ARG A 106 -16.65 23.60 20.00
CA ARG A 106 -17.09 25.01 19.92
C ARG A 106 -18.56 25.16 20.28
#